data_AF-A0A258WGK4-F1
#
_entry.id   AF-A0A258WGK4-F1
#
_cell.length_a   1.000
_cell.length_b   1.000
_cell.length_c   1.000
_cell.angle_alpha   90.00
_cell.angle_beta   90.00
_cell.angle_gamma   90.00
#
_symmetry.space_group_name_H-M   'P 1'
#
loop_
_entity.id
_entity.type
_entity.pdbx_description
1 polymer ?
#
loop_
_entity_poly.entity_id
_entity_poly.type
_entity_poly.pdbx_seq_one_letter_code
_entity_poly.pdbx_strand_id
1 'polypeptide(L)'
;LRSLPNVTIVTSALTTEVLGDGAKVTALVYKDRSTDELHTVELEGIFVQIGLVPNTEWLKGAIELSARGEIEVDARGATSIPGVFGAGDVTTVPYKQIIIAMGEGSKAALSAFDHLIRHS
;
A
#
# COMPACT_ATOMS: atom_id res chain seq x y z
N LEU A 1 -18.78 -1.66 -11.88
CA LEU A 1 -18.73 -2.77 -10.89
C LEU A 1 -20.10 -3.39 -10.69
N ARG A 2 -21.09 -2.69 -10.11
CA ARG A 2 -22.46 -3.22 -9.90
C ARG A 2 -23.20 -3.66 -11.17
N SER A 3 -22.81 -3.15 -12.34
CA SER A 3 -23.38 -3.53 -13.64
C SER A 3 -22.74 -4.76 -14.28
N LEU A 4 -21.69 -5.32 -13.69
CA LEU A 4 -20.96 -6.45 -14.27
C LEU A 4 -21.64 -7.77 -13.85
N PRO A 5 -22.01 -8.66 -14.79
CA PRO A 5 -22.80 -9.87 -14.50
C PRO A 5 -22.02 -10.93 -13.71
N ASN A 6 -20.69 -10.84 -13.70
CA ASN A 6 -19.78 -11.76 -13.03
C ASN A 6 -19.17 -11.18 -11.75
N VAL A 7 -19.76 -10.12 -11.20
CA VAL A 7 -19.27 -9.47 -9.97
C VAL A 7 -20.38 -9.40 -8.94
N THR A 8 -20.10 -9.97 -7.76
CA THR A 8 -20.94 -9.81 -6.58
C THR A 8 -20.23 -8.92 -5.58
N ILE A 9 -20.93 -7.91 -5.06
CA ILE A 9 -20.41 -7.00 -4.03
C ILE A 9 -21.11 -7.33 -2.72
N VAL A 10 -20.33 -7.74 -1.72
CA VAL A 10 -20.80 -7.97 -0.37
C VAL A 10 -20.27 -6.85 0.53
N THR A 11 -21.16 -6.05 1.08
CA THR A 11 -20.84 -5.03 2.09
C THR A 11 -21.03 -5.59 3.49
N SER A 12 -20.47 -4.93 4.51
CA SER A 12 -20.52 -5.40 5.91
C SER A 12 -19.88 -6.77 6.16
N ALA A 13 -19.17 -7.33 5.18
CA ALA A 13 -18.43 -8.58 5.32
C ALA A 13 -17.10 -8.36 6.05
N LEU A 14 -16.88 -9.13 7.12
CA LEU A 14 -15.59 -9.25 7.80
C LEU A 14 -15.03 -10.65 7.51
N THR A 15 -13.97 -10.76 6.73
CA THR A 15 -13.26 -12.03 6.56
C THR A 15 -12.79 -12.56 7.92
N THR A 16 -13.10 -13.82 8.21
CA THR A 16 -12.72 -14.50 9.46
C THR A 16 -11.73 -15.62 9.24
N GLU A 17 -11.80 -16.30 8.09
CA GLU A 17 -10.95 -17.47 7.82
C GLU A 17 -10.71 -17.64 6.31
N VAL A 18 -9.52 -18.14 5.96
CA VAL A 18 -9.19 -18.63 4.62
C VAL A 18 -9.05 -20.14 4.72
N LEU A 19 -9.85 -20.87 3.97
CA LEU A 19 -9.82 -22.32 3.93
C LEU A 19 -8.93 -22.81 2.78
N GLY A 20 -8.24 -23.92 3.00
CA GLY A 20 -7.41 -24.57 2.00
C GLY A 20 -7.32 -26.08 2.22
N ASP A 21 -6.88 -26.79 1.19
CA ASP A 21 -6.67 -28.25 1.20
C ASP A 21 -5.24 -28.66 1.60
N GLY A 22 -4.42 -27.69 2.04
CA GLY A 22 -3.00 -27.85 2.34
C GLY A 22 -2.08 -27.53 1.16
N ALA A 23 -2.60 -27.39 -0.06
CA ALA A 23 -1.84 -26.99 -1.25
C ALA A 23 -2.32 -25.65 -1.83
N LYS A 24 -3.62 -25.39 -1.83
CA LYS A 24 -4.22 -24.17 -2.35
C LYS A 24 -5.41 -23.68 -1.53
N VAL A 25 -5.82 -22.44 -1.80
CA VAL A 25 -7.06 -21.87 -1.27
C VAL A 25 -8.25 -22.58 -1.92
N THR A 26 -9.27 -22.87 -1.12
CA THR A 26 -10.52 -23.49 -1.58
C THR A 26 -11.76 -22.67 -1.22
N ALA A 27 -11.69 -21.83 -0.18
CA ALA A 27 -12.79 -20.95 0.19
C ALA A 27 -12.37 -19.78 1.10
N LEU A 28 -13.26 -18.80 1.21
CA LEU A 28 -13.20 -17.69 2.16
C LEU A 28 -14.43 -17.75 3.07
N VAL A 29 -14.22 -17.69 4.39
CA VAL A 29 -15.30 -17.49 5.35
C VAL A 29 -15.32 -16.03 5.75
N TYR A 30 -16.51 -15.42 5.72
CA TYR A 30 -16.72 -14.09 6.24
C TYR A 30 -17.96 -14.04 7.14
N LYS A 31 -17.91 -13.12 8.10
CA LYS A 31 -19.01 -12.78 8.98
C LYS A 31 -19.74 -11.56 8.45
N ASP A 32 -21.06 -11.63 8.28
CA ASP A 32 -21.88 -10.44 8.08
C ASP A 32 -21.97 -9.68 9.40
N ARG A 33 -21.42 -8.46 9.45
CA ARG A 33 -21.40 -7.63 10.65
C ARG A 33 -22.77 -7.07 11.05
N SER A 34 -23.78 -7.18 10.20
CA SER A 34 -25.14 -6.72 10.48
C SER A 34 -26.02 -7.80 11.12
N THR A 35 -25.74 -9.08 10.84
CA THR A 35 -26.53 -10.24 11.33
C THR A 35 -25.73 -11.18 12.23
N ASP A 36 -24.41 -11.03 12.26
CA ASP A 36 -23.45 -11.96 12.86
C ASP A 36 -23.37 -13.36 12.20
N GLU A 37 -24.05 -13.57 11.07
CA GLU A 37 -24.04 -14.85 10.33
C GLU A 37 -22.69 -15.09 9.64
N LEU A 38 -22.29 -16.37 9.55
CA LEU A 38 -21.11 -16.79 8.80
C LEU A 38 -21.51 -17.31 7.41
N HIS A 39 -20.81 -16.83 6.40
CA HIS A 39 -20.97 -17.26 5.02
C HIS A 39 -19.65 -17.82 4.49
N THR A 40 -19.74 -18.90 3.70
CA THR A 40 -18.60 -19.51 3.02
C THR A 40 -18.73 -19.26 1.52
N VAL A 41 -17.66 -18.78 0.89
CA VAL A 41 -17.55 -18.59 -0.56
C VAL A 41 -16.47 -19.51 -1.08
N GLU A 42 -16.85 -20.49 -1.92
CA GLU A 42 -15.89 -21.34 -2.62
C GLU A 42 -15.18 -20.54 -3.72
N LEU A 43 -13.85 -20.56 -3.70
CA LEU A 43 -13.01 -19.81 -4.63
C LEU A 43 -11.57 -20.35 -4.63
N GLU A 44 -10.84 -20.06 -5.69
CA GLU A 44 -9.45 -20.55 -5.87
C GLU A 44 -8.38 -19.47 -5.62
N GLY A 45 -8.78 -18.21 -5.41
CA GLY A 45 -7.84 -17.10 -5.27
C GLY A 45 -8.43 -15.90 -4.54
N ILE A 46 -7.61 -15.28 -3.68
CA ILE A 46 -7.96 -14.10 -2.90
C ILE A 46 -6.95 -13.00 -3.21
N PHE A 47 -7.43 -11.83 -3.62
CA PHE A 47 -6.60 -10.65 -3.84
C PHE A 47 -6.88 -9.65 -2.71
N VAL A 48 -5.97 -9.57 -1.74
CA VAL A 48 -6.13 -8.68 -0.59
C VAL A 48 -5.75 -7.24 -0.98
N GLN A 49 -6.72 -6.33 -0.92
CA GLN A 49 -6.57 -4.91 -1.26
C GLN A 49 -7.22 -4.01 -0.19
N ILE A 50 -6.88 -4.23 1.09
CA ILE A 50 -7.41 -3.46 2.22
C ILE A 50 -6.75 -2.07 2.30
N GLY A 51 -5.44 -2.01 2.04
CA GLY A 51 -4.63 -0.81 2.11
C GLY A 51 -3.15 -1.16 2.26
N LEU A 52 -2.30 -0.16 2.05
CA LEU A 52 -0.87 -0.24 2.32
C LEU A 52 -0.57 0.60 3.56
N VAL A 53 0.18 0.05 4.51
CA VAL A 53 0.72 0.79 5.65
C VAL A 53 2.21 1.06 5.35
N PRO A 54 2.62 2.33 5.15
CA PRO A 54 4.01 2.67 4.96
C PRO A 54 4.86 2.35 6.21
N ASN A 55 6.10 1.91 6.02
CA ASN A 55 7.04 1.61 7.10
C ASN A 55 7.70 2.89 7.67
N THR A 56 6.89 3.85 8.11
CA THR A 56 7.31 5.21 8.52
C THR A 56 7.00 5.53 9.98
N GLU A 57 6.52 4.56 10.77
CA GLU A 57 6.15 4.77 12.17
C GLU A 57 7.29 5.43 12.98
N TRP A 58 8.52 4.99 12.73
CA TRP A 58 9.72 5.49 13.39
C TRP A 58 10.13 6.92 12.97
N LEU A 59 9.54 7.46 11.91
CA LEU A 59 9.78 8.83 11.40
C LEU A 59 8.74 9.85 11.87
N LYS A 60 7.70 9.41 12.60
CA LYS A 60 6.63 10.32 13.06
C LYS A 60 7.20 11.47 13.88
N GLY A 61 6.84 12.70 13.49
CA GLY A 61 7.30 13.93 14.13
C GLY A 61 8.71 14.38 13.75
N ALA A 62 9.48 13.54 13.05
CA ALA A 62 10.79 13.92 12.50
C ALA A 62 10.68 14.48 11.08
N ILE A 63 9.79 13.92 10.26
CA ILE A 63 9.58 14.26 8.85
C ILE A 63 8.09 14.47 8.58
N GLU A 64 7.76 15.33 7.62
CA GLU A 64 6.38 15.48 7.12
C GLU A 64 5.88 14.18 6.49
N LEU A 65 4.72 13.73 6.98
CA LEU A 65 4.02 12.54 6.51
C LEU A 65 2.59 12.92 6.10
N SER A 66 2.07 12.28 5.05
CA SER A 66 0.68 12.40 4.65
C SER A 66 -0.25 11.85 5.74
N ALA A 67 -1.55 12.11 5.63
CA ALA A 67 -2.57 11.53 6.53
C ALA A 67 -2.58 9.98 6.52
N ARG A 68 -1.95 9.34 5.52
CA ARG A 68 -1.81 7.89 5.40
C ARG A 68 -0.44 7.37 5.87
N GLY A 69 0.42 8.25 6.40
CA GLY A 69 1.76 7.92 6.87
C GLY A 69 2.81 7.83 5.75
N GLU A 70 2.51 8.29 4.53
CA GLU A 70 3.51 8.29 3.44
C GLU A 70 4.45 9.49 3.60
N ILE A 71 5.73 9.33 3.27
CA ILE A 71 6.68 10.46 3.28
C ILE A 71 6.29 11.44 2.18
N GLU A 72 6.03 12.69 2.55
CA GLU A 72 5.79 13.74 1.57
C GLU A 72 7.10 14.09 0.85
N VAL A 73 7.06 14.01 -0.48
CA VAL A 73 8.20 14.32 -1.34
C VAL A 73 7.79 15.21 -2.50
N ASP A 74 8.72 16.03 -2.96
CA ASP A 74 8.55 16.82 -4.19
C ASP A 74 8.87 16.00 -5.45
N ALA A 75 8.84 16.67 -6.61
CA ALA A 75 9.15 16.03 -7.90
C ALA A 75 10.58 15.48 -7.99
N ARG A 76 11.50 15.86 -7.11
CA ARG A 76 12.90 15.38 -7.03
C ARG A 76 13.09 14.29 -5.96
N GLY A 77 12.04 13.97 -5.19
CA GLY A 77 12.14 13.06 -4.06
C GLY A 77 12.66 13.74 -2.79
N ALA A 78 12.77 15.07 -2.76
CA ALA A 78 13.20 15.80 -1.58
C ALA A 78 12.09 15.84 -0.54
N THR A 79 12.46 15.65 0.72
CA THR A 79 11.53 15.67 1.85
C THR A 79 11.51 17.05 2.54
N SER A 80 10.73 17.18 3.60
CA SER A 80 10.76 18.35 4.50
C SER A 80 12.10 18.60 5.19
N ILE A 81 13.01 17.61 5.25
CA ILE A 81 14.35 17.77 5.84
C ILE A 81 15.37 17.94 4.70
N PRO A 82 16.09 19.08 4.63
CA PRO A 82 17.16 19.26 3.65
C PRO A 82 18.21 18.15 3.73
N GLY A 83 18.56 17.58 2.57
CA GLY A 83 19.51 16.47 2.48
C GLY A 83 18.91 15.08 2.71
N VAL A 84 17.62 14.98 3.08
CA VAL A 84 16.90 13.71 3.21
C VAL A 84 15.94 13.55 2.03
N PHE A 85 16.01 12.38 1.39
CA PHE A 85 15.23 12.04 0.20
C PHE A 85 14.43 10.76 0.43
N GLY A 86 13.25 10.67 -0.19
CA GLY A 86 12.38 9.50 -0.17
C GLY A 86 12.15 8.96 -1.58
N ALA A 87 11.98 7.64 -1.69
CA ALA A 87 11.66 6.97 -2.96
C ALA A 87 10.82 5.70 -2.77
N GLY A 88 10.01 5.37 -3.77
CA GLY A 88 9.21 4.15 -3.81
C GLY A 88 7.98 4.19 -2.91
N ASP A 89 7.45 3.02 -2.58
CA ASP A 89 6.12 2.85 -1.98
C ASP A 89 5.90 3.60 -0.65
N VAL A 90 6.98 3.93 0.05
CA VAL A 90 6.99 4.67 1.31
C VAL A 90 6.61 6.16 1.14
N THR A 91 6.69 6.70 -0.08
CA THR A 91 6.39 8.10 -0.38
C THR A 91 4.97 8.27 -0.90
N THR A 92 4.58 9.53 -1.12
CA THR A 92 3.31 9.93 -1.75
C THR A 92 3.19 9.56 -3.24
N VAL A 93 4.12 8.78 -3.81
CA VAL A 93 3.98 8.25 -5.17
C VAL A 93 2.68 7.43 -5.27
N PRO A 94 1.80 7.71 -6.25
CA PRO A 94 0.43 7.18 -6.25
C PRO A 94 0.35 5.68 -6.55
N TYR A 95 1.37 5.13 -7.20
CA TYR A 95 1.37 3.76 -7.69
C TYR A 95 2.50 2.95 -7.07
N LYS A 96 2.15 1.75 -6.61
CA LYS A 96 3.02 0.89 -5.81
C LYS A 96 3.46 -0.30 -6.66
N GLN A 97 4.50 -0.09 -7.48
CA GLN A 97 4.98 -1.03 -8.48
C GLN A 97 6.51 -1.01 -8.55
N ILE A 98 7.09 -2.18 -8.86
CA ILE A 98 8.55 -2.37 -8.89
C ILE A 98 9.25 -1.33 -9.78
N ILE A 99 8.79 -1.18 -11.03
CA ILE A 99 9.43 -0.28 -11.99
C ILE A 99 9.26 1.20 -11.60
N ILE A 100 8.17 1.54 -10.93
CA ILE A 100 7.92 2.89 -10.44
C ILE A 100 8.87 3.20 -9.28
N ALA A 101 9.01 2.28 -8.33
CA ALA A 101 9.97 2.41 -7.23
C ALA A 101 11.42 2.52 -7.74
N MET A 102 11.79 1.79 -8.80
CA MET A 102 13.11 1.91 -9.45
C MET A 102 13.34 3.31 -10.05
N GLY A 103 12.34 3.87 -10.72
CA GLY A 103 12.39 5.22 -11.26
C GLY A 103 12.52 6.28 -10.16
N GLU A 104 11.70 6.17 -9.12
CA GLU A 104 11.76 7.05 -7.95
C GLU A 104 13.12 6.96 -7.23
N GLY A 105 13.68 5.76 -7.08
CA GLY A 105 14.99 5.55 -6.47
C GLY A 105 16.12 6.19 -7.27
N SER A 106 16.08 6.07 -8.60
CA SER A 106 17.05 6.74 -9.49
C SER A 106 17.00 8.26 -9.34
N LYS A 107 15.78 8.81 -9.28
CA LYS A 107 15.52 10.25 -9.12
C LYS A 107 16.01 10.79 -7.78
N ALA A 108 15.72 10.08 -6.69
CA ALA A 108 16.17 10.45 -5.35
C ALA A 108 17.70 10.38 -5.22
N ALA A 109 18.34 9.34 -5.79
CA ALA A 109 19.80 9.20 -5.78
C ALA A 109 20.51 10.36 -6.50
N LEU A 110 20.04 10.72 -7.69
CA LEU A 110 20.60 11.85 -8.45
C LEU A 110 20.36 13.19 -7.74
N SER A 111 19.22 13.34 -7.07
CA SER A 111 18.90 14.55 -6.30
C SER A 111 19.75 14.67 -5.03
N ALA A 112 20.02 13.56 -4.35
CA ALA A 112 20.95 13.51 -3.24
C ALA A 112 22.38 13.85 -3.69
N PHE A 113 22.81 13.33 -4.85
CA PHE A 113 24.10 13.69 -5.44
C PHE A 113 24.20 15.18 -5.78
N ASP A 114 23.18 15.76 -6.43
CA ASP A 114 23.13 17.21 -6.73
C ASP A 114 23.15 18.06 -5.44
N HIS A 115 22.46 17.60 -4.38
CA HIS A 115 22.49 18.27 -3.09
C HIS A 115 23.90 18.27 -2.48
N LEU A 116 24.60 17.13 -2.50
CA LEU A 116 25.97 17.02 -2.00
C LEU A 116 26.90 17.98 -2.72
N ILE A 117 26.94 17.97 -4.06
CA ILE A 117 27.89 18.83 -4.81
C ILE A 117 27.64 20.34 -4.65
N ARG A 118 26.42 20.76 -4.26
CA ARG A 118 26.06 22.17 -4.09
C ARG A 118 26.17 22.69 -2.65
N HIS A 119 26.20 21.79 -1.68
CA HIS A 119 26.23 22.12 -0.24
C HIS A 119 27.46 21.53 0.47
N SER A 120 28.42 21.00 -0.29
CA SER A 120 29.78 20.68 0.15
C SER A 120 30.66 21.92 0.20
#